data_AF-A0A9P0EYE3-F1
#
_entry.id   AF-A0A9P0EYE3-F1
#
_cell.length_a   1.000
_cell.length_b   1.000
_cell.length_c   1.000
_cell.angle_alpha   90.00
_cell.angle_beta   90.00
_cell.angle_gamma   90.00
#
_symmetry.space_group_name_H-M   'P 1'
#
loop_
_entity.id
_entity.type
_entity.pdbx_description
1 polymer ?
#
loop_
_entity_poly.entity_id
_entity_poly.type
_entity_poly.pdbx_seq_one_letter_code
_entity_poly.pdbx_strand_id
1 'polypeptide(L)'
;MLGRPVQWCVCMLHGNELPFQHLFEHLDGTRKSPNSYSGPIGKALEDCERLLIVRFEPIPATYLPDIESKDLSSDQRYLLDICSAVSLGQCPDSLRYRSPGKLGKVRWLTCANRVLRLYISTEELSENLITLATFIMKVYAPLWFLIKKESSCSNGGMHVFRAINFSRYLPKKLKKVIDPVIQRNSYFAHPENLLLTMLVDDDEQIRRKAVNLIIKARKIHPKDQIRNFSVPKLNFKAGAYHRMINWKGTKVTPPPLLNHLSNTDLRRLVTSDERRYEPFPCHTQAVERGVKLVTDAAIKVYGAEARDGYIRAKMSDSNRDVVRSCEANLEEAIRIQVEAYRDGDISLGDQMSQTIGMLLEAKAERARAVKRTSGSSGGSLGVSSATPAKRHGRDLGYFSEQAMESIHHDFDQTWKKFKVLEVNPRYRERILCAVCEHNSSHI
;
A
#
# COMPACT_ATOMS: atom_id res chain seq x y z
N MET A 1 15.04 -3.17 -16.25
CA MET A 1 13.76 -2.60 -16.72
C MET A 1 13.19 -3.52 -17.78
N LEU A 2 11.88 -3.75 -17.79
CA LEU A 2 11.19 -4.73 -18.64
C LEU A 2 11.22 -4.42 -20.16
N GLY A 3 11.97 -3.40 -20.60
CA GLY A 3 12.09 -3.00 -22.01
C GLY A 3 10.78 -2.54 -22.65
N ARG A 4 9.70 -2.39 -21.87
CA ARG A 4 8.35 -2.13 -22.36
C ARG A 4 7.59 -1.17 -21.43
N PRO A 5 6.62 -0.41 -21.96
CA PRO A 5 5.77 0.44 -21.15
C PRO A 5 4.87 -0.39 -20.23
N VAL A 6 4.87 -0.05 -18.93
CA VAL A 6 3.99 -0.66 -17.91
C VAL A 6 3.06 0.37 -17.32
N GLN A 7 1.86 -0.03 -16.89
CA GLN A 7 1.00 0.84 -16.10
C GLN A 7 1.56 0.97 -14.68
N TRP A 8 1.60 2.20 -14.18
CA TRP A 8 2.00 2.47 -12.79
C TRP A 8 0.77 2.55 -11.90
N CYS A 9 0.52 1.46 -11.18
CA CYS A 9 -0.48 1.36 -10.13
C CYS A 9 0.26 1.19 -8.80
N VAL A 10 0.00 2.07 -7.84
CA VAL A 10 0.61 2.02 -6.50
C VAL A 10 -0.46 1.60 -5.50
N CYS A 11 -0.09 1.13 -4.31
CA CYS A 11 -1.09 0.74 -3.32
C CYS A 11 -1.80 1.98 -2.74
N MET A 12 -3.10 2.13 -3.02
CA MET A 12 -3.87 3.26 -2.48
C MET A 12 -4.05 3.19 -0.96
N LEU A 13 -4.15 1.99 -0.37
CA LEU A 13 -4.21 1.87 1.09
C LEU A 13 -2.92 2.34 1.75
N HIS A 14 -1.76 2.04 1.16
CA HIS A 14 -0.50 2.59 1.64
C HIS A 14 -0.45 4.11 1.48
N GLY A 15 -0.88 4.63 0.32
CA GLY A 15 -0.99 6.08 0.10
C GLY A 15 -1.88 6.78 1.13
N ASN A 16 -2.90 6.10 1.67
CA ASN A 16 -3.77 6.61 2.74
C ASN A 16 -3.08 6.60 4.12
N GLU A 17 -2.14 5.69 4.38
CA GLU A 17 -1.38 5.64 5.64
C GLU A 17 -0.42 6.83 5.79
N LEU A 18 0.18 7.29 4.70
CA LEU A 18 1.28 8.27 4.76
C LEU A 18 0.87 9.64 5.33
N PRO A 19 -0.28 10.26 4.95
CA PRO A 19 -0.72 11.49 5.58
C PRO A 19 -1.00 11.34 7.08
N PHE A 20 -1.58 10.21 7.50
CA PHE A 20 -1.81 9.92 8.93
C PHE A 20 -0.49 9.79 9.67
N GLN A 21 0.47 9.03 9.11
CA GLN A 21 1.81 8.87 9.67
C GLN A 21 2.48 10.21 9.93
N HIS A 22 2.59 11.07 8.91
CA HIS A 22 3.31 12.35 9.05
C HIS A 22 2.56 13.32 9.98
N LEU A 23 1.23 13.27 10.01
CA LEU A 23 0.46 14.04 10.98
C LEU A 23 0.74 13.56 12.41
N PHE A 24 0.76 12.25 12.63
CA PHE A 24 1.11 11.65 13.92
C PHE A 24 2.50 12.07 14.37
N GLU A 25 3.50 11.90 13.51
CA GLU A 25 4.89 12.27 13.79
C GLU A 25 5.05 13.77 14.06
N HIS A 26 4.27 14.63 13.41
CA HIS A 26 4.28 16.07 13.66
C HIS A 26 3.69 16.45 15.03
N LEU A 27 2.63 15.75 15.46
CA LEU A 27 1.87 16.10 16.67
C LEU A 27 2.42 15.43 17.94
N ASP A 28 2.97 14.23 17.82
CA ASP A 28 3.48 13.44 18.95
C ASP A 28 5.02 13.29 18.92
N GLY A 29 5.63 13.43 17.75
CA GLY A 29 7.05 13.24 17.54
C GLY A 29 7.38 11.91 16.86
N THR A 30 8.62 11.80 16.39
CA THR A 30 9.14 10.62 15.70
C THR A 30 9.56 9.53 16.68
N ARG A 31 9.55 8.28 16.26
CA ARG A 31 10.09 7.18 17.07
C ARG A 31 11.60 7.38 17.31
N LYS A 32 12.04 7.35 18.58
CA LYS A 32 13.48 7.47 18.95
C LYS A 32 14.24 6.16 18.76
N SER A 33 13.53 5.04 18.76
CA SER A 33 14.07 3.71 18.53
C SER A 33 13.06 2.89 17.72
N PRO A 34 13.46 1.74 17.17
CA PRO A 34 12.53 0.87 16.46
C PRO A 34 11.30 0.49 17.30
N ASN A 35 11.38 0.54 18.64
CA ASN A 35 10.37 0.01 19.55
C ASN A 35 9.70 1.05 20.46
N SER A 36 10.10 2.32 20.46
CA SER A 36 9.52 3.30 21.40
C SER A 36 9.17 4.64 20.73
N TYR A 37 7.94 5.08 20.97
CA TYR A 37 7.47 6.41 20.62
C TYR A 37 8.08 7.46 21.56
N SER A 38 8.43 8.64 21.03
CA SER A 38 8.98 9.72 21.84
C SER A 38 7.90 10.47 22.63
N GLY A 39 6.72 10.63 22.04
CA GLY A 39 5.66 11.48 22.53
C GLY A 39 4.72 10.82 23.53
N PRO A 40 3.96 11.64 24.27
CA PRO A 40 3.03 11.15 25.29
C PRO A 40 1.92 10.29 24.68
N ILE A 41 1.40 10.62 23.50
CA ILE A 41 0.33 9.86 22.85
C ILE A 41 0.87 8.50 22.44
N GLY A 42 1.99 8.46 21.72
CA GLY A 42 2.59 7.22 21.23
C GLY A 42 2.98 6.27 22.36
N LYS A 43 3.45 6.77 23.50
CA LYS A 43 3.66 5.96 24.71
C LYS A 43 2.36 5.41 25.27
N ALA A 44 1.33 6.25 25.39
CA ALA A 44 0.02 5.82 25.87
C ALA A 44 -0.65 4.78 24.95
N LEU A 45 -0.31 4.76 23.66
CA LEU A 45 -0.79 3.73 22.74
C LEU A 45 -0.34 2.32 23.16
N GLU A 46 0.80 2.12 23.83
CA GLU A 46 1.30 0.78 24.16
C GLU A 46 0.37 0.02 25.11
N ASP A 47 -0.30 0.73 26.02
CA ASP A 47 -1.16 0.15 27.07
C ASP A 47 -2.64 0.55 26.95
N CYS A 48 -3.05 1.24 25.88
CA CYS A 48 -4.40 1.80 25.75
C CYS A 48 -5.55 0.78 25.87
N GLU A 49 -5.29 -0.51 25.63
CA GLU A 49 -6.26 -1.61 25.80
C GLU A 49 -6.59 -1.94 27.26
N ARG A 50 -5.74 -1.54 28.20
CA ARG A 50 -5.93 -1.74 29.64
C ARG A 50 -6.75 -0.61 30.28
N LEU A 51 -6.89 0.50 29.57
CA LEU A 51 -7.63 1.66 30.06
C LEU A 51 -9.14 1.40 29.98
N LEU A 52 -9.86 1.82 31.02
CA LEU A 52 -11.31 1.76 31.01
C LEU A 52 -11.87 2.75 29.99
N ILE A 53 -12.96 2.38 29.34
CA ILE A 53 -13.71 3.29 28.48
C ILE A 53 -14.48 4.26 29.36
N VAL A 54 -14.33 5.55 29.09
CA VAL A 54 -14.94 6.66 29.81
C VAL A 54 -16.03 7.31 28.95
N ARG A 55 -16.69 8.36 29.46
CA ARG A 55 -17.56 9.19 28.62
C ARG A 55 -16.68 10.03 27.67
N PHE A 56 -17.06 10.09 26.40
CA PHE A 56 -16.31 10.82 25.38
C PHE A 56 -17.26 11.52 24.42
N GLU A 57 -16.77 12.60 23.81
CA GLU A 57 -17.55 13.35 22.82
C GLU A 57 -17.55 12.63 21.46
N PRO A 58 -18.71 12.52 20.78
CA PRO A 58 -18.78 11.90 19.47
C PRO A 58 -18.02 12.70 18.42
N ILE A 59 -17.31 12.01 17.53
CA ILE A 59 -16.70 12.63 16.35
C ILE A 59 -17.40 12.08 15.10
N PRO A 60 -18.15 12.91 14.35
CA PRO A 60 -18.84 12.43 13.15
C PRO A 60 -17.83 11.98 12.10
N ALA A 61 -18.02 10.76 11.59
CA ALA A 61 -17.26 10.27 10.45
C ALA A 61 -17.68 10.98 9.16
N THR A 62 -16.71 11.27 8.27
CA THR A 62 -17.06 11.85 6.95
C THR A 62 -17.85 10.87 6.10
N TYR A 63 -17.52 9.59 6.19
CA TYR A 63 -18.23 8.51 5.52
C TYR A 63 -17.81 7.16 6.13
N LEU A 64 -18.79 6.30 6.45
CA LEU A 64 -18.55 4.90 6.79
C LEU A 64 -19.44 4.07 5.86
N PRO A 65 -18.87 3.34 4.89
CA PRO A 65 -19.67 2.51 4.00
C PRO A 65 -20.22 1.29 4.75
N ASP A 66 -21.40 0.85 4.32
CA ASP A 66 -21.81 -0.52 4.52
C ASP A 66 -20.88 -1.44 3.70
N ILE A 67 -20.11 -2.28 4.41
CA ILE A 67 -19.17 -3.27 3.88
C ILE A 67 -19.42 -4.58 4.60
N GLU A 68 -19.52 -5.65 3.82
CA GLU A 68 -19.69 -6.99 4.36
C GLU A 68 -18.51 -7.42 5.23
N SER A 69 -18.82 -7.91 6.43
CA SER A 69 -17.85 -8.31 7.45
C SER A 69 -16.82 -9.34 6.95
N LYS A 70 -17.19 -10.20 5.99
CA LYS A 70 -16.34 -11.28 5.43
C LYS A 70 -15.12 -10.75 4.65
N ASP A 71 -15.17 -9.52 4.15
CA ASP A 71 -14.11 -8.93 3.33
C ASP A 71 -13.05 -8.17 4.14
N LEU A 72 -13.21 -8.14 5.46
CA LEU A 72 -12.38 -7.40 6.41
C LEU A 72 -11.54 -8.34 7.29
N SER A 73 -10.26 -8.01 7.43
CA SER A 73 -9.41 -8.59 8.48
C SER A 73 -9.88 -8.16 9.88
N SER A 74 -9.39 -8.84 10.92
CA SER A 74 -9.68 -8.50 12.32
C SER A 74 -9.42 -7.03 12.65
N ASP A 75 -8.27 -6.50 12.21
CA ASP A 75 -7.87 -5.11 12.47
C ASP A 75 -8.76 -4.11 11.71
N GLN A 76 -9.19 -4.45 10.50
CA GLN A 76 -10.10 -3.62 9.71
C GLN A 76 -11.52 -3.63 10.26
N ARG A 77 -11.99 -4.78 10.74
CA ARG A 77 -13.28 -4.90 11.42
C ARG A 77 -13.28 -4.10 12.71
N TYR A 78 -12.20 -4.19 13.48
CA TYR A 78 -12.01 -3.34 14.65
C TYR A 78 -12.08 -1.85 14.28
N LEU A 79 -11.37 -1.42 13.21
CA LEU A 79 -11.42 -0.02 12.77
C LEU A 79 -12.86 0.41 12.46
N LEU A 80 -13.64 -0.43 11.76
CA LEU A 80 -15.01 -0.11 11.40
C LEU A 80 -15.89 0.03 12.66
N ASP A 81 -15.82 -0.96 13.55
CA ASP A 81 -16.61 -0.99 14.78
C ASP A 81 -16.27 0.20 15.69
N ILE A 82 -14.99 0.54 15.84
CA ILE A 82 -14.58 1.67 16.68
C ILE A 82 -14.90 3.02 16.04
N CYS A 83 -14.85 3.15 14.71
CA CYS A 83 -15.33 4.36 14.05
C CYS A 83 -16.83 4.54 14.28
N SER A 84 -17.62 3.47 14.18
CA SER A 84 -19.06 3.52 14.50
C SER A 84 -19.30 3.94 15.94
N ALA A 85 -18.58 3.34 16.91
CA ALA A 85 -18.68 3.70 18.32
C ALA A 85 -18.34 5.17 18.60
N VAL A 86 -17.22 5.65 18.02
CA VAL A 86 -16.78 7.04 18.16
C VAL A 86 -17.78 8.01 17.51
N SER A 87 -18.37 7.63 16.37
CA SER A 87 -19.36 8.47 15.69
C SER A 87 -20.69 8.56 16.45
N LEU A 88 -21.07 7.52 17.18
CA LEU A 88 -22.30 7.46 17.97
C LEU A 88 -22.13 7.97 19.41
N GLY A 89 -20.89 8.17 19.87
CA GLY A 89 -20.62 8.55 21.27
C GLY A 89 -20.82 7.40 22.25
N GLN A 90 -20.88 6.15 21.77
CA GLN A 90 -21.22 4.97 22.56
C GLN A 90 -20.37 3.77 22.15
N CYS A 91 -19.70 3.14 23.11
CA CYS A 91 -18.94 1.91 22.85
C CYS A 91 -19.70 0.68 23.35
N PRO A 92 -20.06 -0.28 22.46
CA PRO A 92 -20.71 -1.51 22.87
C PRO A 92 -19.74 -2.43 23.64
N ASP A 93 -20.27 -3.27 24.52
CA ASP A 93 -19.47 -4.20 25.33
C ASP A 93 -18.66 -5.20 24.47
N SER A 94 -19.24 -5.62 23.33
CA SER A 94 -18.57 -6.50 22.36
C SER A 94 -17.32 -5.89 21.73
N LEU A 95 -17.22 -4.55 21.73
CA LEU A 95 -16.02 -3.82 21.32
C LEU A 95 -15.15 -3.46 22.53
N ARG A 96 -15.74 -3.19 23.71
CA ARG A 96 -15.04 -2.78 24.94
C ARG A 96 -13.88 -3.71 25.29
N TYR A 97 -14.13 -5.02 25.31
CA TYR A 97 -13.12 -6.04 25.69
C TYR A 97 -12.25 -6.52 24.52
N ARG A 98 -12.50 -6.02 23.31
CA ARG A 98 -11.76 -6.44 22.12
C ARG A 98 -10.41 -5.73 22.06
N SER A 99 -9.35 -6.49 21.79
CA SER A 99 -8.01 -5.93 21.57
C SER A 99 -7.98 -5.12 20.26
N PRO A 100 -7.40 -3.89 20.26
CA PRO A 100 -7.17 -3.10 19.05
C PRO A 100 -6.08 -3.66 18.13
N GLY A 101 -5.42 -4.76 18.53
CA GLY A 101 -4.29 -5.36 17.83
C GLY A 101 -2.94 -4.86 18.36
N LYS A 102 -1.89 -5.68 18.23
CA LYS A 102 -0.54 -5.37 18.71
C LYS A 102 0.12 -4.29 17.85
N LEU A 103 0.61 -3.23 18.49
CA LEU A 103 1.29 -2.14 17.82
C LEU A 103 2.58 -2.64 17.16
N GLY A 104 2.74 -2.35 15.86
CA GLY A 104 3.89 -2.76 15.06
C GLY A 104 4.53 -1.58 14.34
N LYS A 105 5.75 -1.76 13.82
CA LYS A 105 6.55 -0.69 13.17
C LYS A 105 5.98 -0.19 11.85
N VAL A 106 5.28 -1.06 11.13
CA VAL A 106 4.78 -0.83 9.76
C VAL A 106 3.25 -0.92 9.67
N ARG A 107 2.55 -0.91 10.81
CA ARG A 107 1.10 -1.17 10.89
C ARG A 107 0.35 0.09 11.33
N TRP A 108 0.19 1.05 10.42
CA TRP A 108 -0.52 2.29 10.69
C TRP A 108 -2.02 2.10 10.91
N LEU A 109 -2.62 1.06 10.32
CA LEU A 109 -3.98 0.62 10.66
C LEU A 109 -4.16 0.33 12.15
N THR A 110 -3.27 -0.47 12.74
CA THR A 110 -3.31 -0.79 14.17
C THR A 110 -3.03 0.46 15.01
N CYS A 111 -2.15 1.36 14.56
CA CYS A 111 -1.94 2.64 15.22
C CYS A 111 -3.24 3.48 15.23
N ALA A 112 -3.96 3.57 14.11
CA ALA A 112 -5.24 4.28 14.05
C ALA A 112 -6.30 3.66 15.00
N ASN A 113 -6.40 2.33 15.04
CA ASN A 113 -7.27 1.63 16.00
C ASN A 113 -6.95 2.02 17.44
N ARG A 114 -5.67 2.02 17.80
CA ARG A 114 -5.21 2.34 19.15
C ARG A 114 -5.38 3.82 19.49
N VAL A 115 -5.23 4.74 18.54
CA VAL A 115 -5.53 6.16 18.74
C VAL A 115 -7.01 6.38 19.06
N LEU A 116 -7.92 5.74 18.31
CA LEU A 116 -9.35 5.81 18.61
C LEU A 116 -9.71 5.13 19.93
N ARG A 117 -9.04 4.01 20.27
CA ARG A 117 -9.21 3.38 21.59
C ARG A 117 -8.76 4.31 22.70
N LEU A 118 -7.60 4.94 22.57
CA LEU A 118 -7.09 5.90 23.55
C LEU A 118 -8.04 7.09 23.70
N TYR A 119 -8.57 7.62 22.60
CA TYR A 119 -9.53 8.73 22.60
C TYR A 119 -10.76 8.43 23.47
N ILE A 120 -11.36 7.24 23.35
CA ILE A 120 -12.54 6.87 24.15
C ILE A 120 -12.23 6.41 25.58
N SER A 121 -10.94 6.34 25.93
CA SER A 121 -10.43 5.86 27.22
C SER A 121 -9.64 6.93 27.97
N THR A 122 -9.74 8.20 27.57
CA THR A 122 -9.03 9.33 28.18
C THR A 122 -10.04 10.38 28.64
N GLU A 123 -10.04 10.73 29.94
CA GLU A 123 -10.94 11.76 30.49
C GLU A 123 -10.50 13.16 30.06
N GLU A 124 -9.21 13.48 30.21
CA GLU A 124 -8.64 14.78 29.83
C GLU A 124 -7.92 14.67 28.47
N LEU A 125 -8.63 14.98 27.40
CA LEU A 125 -8.11 14.88 26.04
C LEU A 125 -7.18 16.04 25.69
N SER A 126 -5.97 15.72 25.23
CA SER A 126 -5.08 16.72 24.61
C SER A 126 -5.60 17.15 23.24
N GLU A 127 -5.35 18.41 22.84
CA GLU A 127 -5.70 18.92 21.51
C GLU A 127 -5.11 18.06 20.38
N ASN A 128 -3.91 17.53 20.59
CA ASN A 128 -3.22 16.66 19.63
C ASN A 128 -3.95 15.31 19.47
N LEU A 129 -4.41 14.69 20.57
CA LEU A 129 -5.18 13.45 20.51
C LEU A 129 -6.54 13.67 19.82
N ILE A 130 -7.24 14.77 20.13
CA ILE A 130 -8.48 15.15 19.44
C ILE A 130 -8.23 15.33 17.94
N THR A 131 -7.13 16.01 17.57
CA THR A 131 -6.75 16.24 16.17
C THR A 131 -6.50 14.92 15.44
N LEU A 132 -5.78 13.99 16.06
CA LEU A 132 -5.49 12.67 15.47
C LEU A 132 -6.74 11.81 15.33
N ALA A 133 -7.57 11.73 16.38
CA ALA A 133 -8.85 11.01 16.33
C ALA A 133 -9.77 11.59 15.25
N THR A 134 -9.86 12.92 15.17
CA THR A 134 -10.63 13.63 14.14
C THR A 134 -10.11 13.34 12.74
N PHE A 135 -8.80 13.30 12.54
CA PHE A 135 -8.20 12.93 11.26
C PHE A 135 -8.53 11.49 10.86
N ILE A 136 -8.53 10.58 11.83
CA ILE A 136 -8.91 9.19 11.55
C ILE A 136 -10.36 9.10 11.11
N MET A 137 -11.27 9.77 11.83
CA MET A 137 -12.71 9.77 11.57
C MET A 137 -13.11 10.50 10.28
N LYS A 138 -12.41 11.58 9.92
CA LYS A 138 -12.75 12.40 8.75
C LYS A 138 -11.98 12.06 7.48
N VAL A 139 -10.78 11.48 7.59
CA VAL A 139 -9.90 11.25 6.45
C VAL A 139 -9.51 9.79 6.32
N TYR A 140 -8.78 9.25 7.31
CA TYR A 140 -8.11 7.95 7.19
C TYR A 140 -9.09 6.79 7.03
N ALA A 141 -10.02 6.60 7.97
CA ALA A 141 -10.95 5.48 7.95
C ALA A 141 -11.96 5.58 6.80
N PRO A 142 -12.60 6.74 6.53
CA PRO A 142 -13.47 6.89 5.37
C PRO A 142 -12.78 6.52 4.06
N LEU A 143 -11.56 7.03 3.84
CA LEU A 143 -10.82 6.74 2.61
C LEU A 143 -10.36 5.28 2.55
N TRP A 144 -9.95 4.69 3.68
CA TRP A 144 -9.58 3.28 3.77
C TRP A 144 -10.70 2.36 3.27
N PHE A 145 -11.92 2.58 3.77
CA PHE A 145 -13.06 1.76 3.42
C PHE A 145 -13.58 2.05 2.00
N LEU A 146 -13.51 3.29 1.52
CA LEU A 146 -13.79 3.61 0.12
C LEU A 146 -12.83 2.91 -0.83
N ILE A 147 -11.52 2.86 -0.53
CA ILE A 147 -10.55 2.12 -1.35
C ILE A 147 -10.84 0.62 -1.33
N LYS A 148 -11.27 0.06 -0.19
CA LYS A 148 -11.63 -1.36 -0.09
C LYS A 148 -12.88 -1.69 -0.91
N LYS A 149 -13.92 -0.86 -0.82
CA LYS A 149 -15.19 -1.04 -1.54
C LYS A 149 -15.03 -0.82 -3.05
N GLU A 150 -14.31 0.23 -3.42
CA GLU A 150 -14.11 0.66 -4.80
C GLU A 150 -12.67 0.41 -5.24
N SER A 151 -12.22 -0.84 -5.12
CA SER A 151 -10.81 -1.22 -5.24
C SER A 151 -10.25 -1.20 -6.66
N SER A 152 -11.03 -0.91 -7.70
CA SER A 152 -10.52 -0.82 -9.07
C SER A 152 -9.52 0.35 -9.24
N CYS A 153 -8.47 0.15 -10.03
CA CYS A 153 -7.53 1.18 -10.45
C CYS A 153 -8.20 2.34 -11.19
N SER A 154 -9.37 2.08 -11.81
CA SER A 154 -10.23 3.11 -12.38
C SER A 154 -10.66 4.13 -11.34
N ASN A 155 -10.78 3.77 -10.07
CA ASN A 155 -11.18 4.70 -9.01
C ASN A 155 -9.98 5.38 -8.34
N GLY A 156 -8.75 5.03 -8.69
CA GLY A 156 -7.55 5.56 -8.02
C GLY A 156 -7.45 7.09 -8.09
N GLY A 157 -7.78 7.69 -9.24
CA GLY A 157 -7.84 9.14 -9.39
C GLY A 157 -8.87 9.80 -8.47
N MET A 158 -10.03 9.16 -8.31
CA MET A 158 -11.08 9.62 -7.39
C MET A 158 -10.63 9.51 -5.93
N HIS A 159 -9.92 8.44 -5.57
CA HIS A 159 -9.42 8.27 -4.20
C HIS A 159 -8.39 9.33 -3.82
N VAL A 160 -7.51 9.74 -4.75
CA VAL A 160 -6.61 10.90 -4.52
C VAL A 160 -7.41 12.18 -4.31
N PHE A 161 -8.45 12.41 -5.12
CA PHE A 161 -9.33 13.58 -4.95
C PHE A 161 -10.04 13.59 -3.60
N ARG A 162 -10.56 12.44 -3.16
CA ARG A 162 -11.18 12.27 -1.84
C ARG A 162 -10.19 12.54 -0.72
N ALA A 163 -8.94 12.07 -0.81
CA ALA A 163 -7.89 12.37 0.16
C ALA A 163 -7.66 13.89 0.32
N ILE A 164 -7.63 14.62 -0.80
CA ILE A 164 -7.52 16.08 -0.80
C ILE A 164 -8.75 16.69 -0.13
N ASN A 165 -9.95 16.35 -0.59
CA ASN A 165 -11.20 16.96 -0.10
C ASN A 165 -11.44 16.71 1.38
N PHE A 166 -11.30 15.46 1.82
CA PHE A 166 -11.52 15.06 3.21
C PHE A 166 -10.54 15.78 4.14
N SER A 167 -9.32 16.09 3.70
CA SER A 167 -8.35 16.81 4.52
C SER A 167 -8.50 18.33 4.50
N ARG A 168 -9.43 18.91 3.70
CA ARG A 168 -9.57 20.36 3.59
C ARG A 168 -10.11 21.04 4.86
N TYR A 169 -10.71 20.33 5.81
CA TYR A 169 -11.14 20.94 7.08
C TYR A 169 -9.94 21.33 7.98
N LEU A 170 -8.75 20.75 7.75
CA LEU A 170 -7.59 20.99 8.60
C LEU A 170 -7.14 22.46 8.57
N PRO A 171 -6.60 22.99 9.68
CA PRO A 171 -6.01 24.32 9.70
C PRO A 171 -4.78 24.39 8.78
N LYS A 172 -4.44 25.61 8.33
CA LYS A 172 -3.33 25.86 7.40
C LYS A 172 -1.99 25.24 7.88
N LYS A 173 -1.72 25.26 9.19
CA LYS A 173 -0.50 24.69 9.79
C LYS A 173 -0.39 23.18 9.52
N LEU A 174 -1.47 22.43 9.73
CA LEU A 174 -1.46 20.98 9.53
C LEU A 174 -1.53 20.59 8.06
N LYS A 175 -2.20 21.39 7.22
CA LYS A 175 -2.13 21.23 5.75
C LYS A 175 -0.70 21.31 5.22
N LYS A 176 0.16 22.17 5.77
CA LYS A 176 1.59 22.24 5.40
C LYS A 176 2.35 20.94 5.69
N VAL A 177 1.87 20.11 6.62
CA VAL A 177 2.46 18.81 6.95
C VAL A 177 1.99 17.76 5.95
N ILE A 178 0.69 17.68 5.68
CA ILE A 178 0.11 16.57 4.91
C ILE A 178 0.05 16.81 3.39
N ASP A 179 -0.10 18.05 2.92
CA ASP A 179 -0.23 18.36 1.49
C ASP A 179 1.03 17.93 0.71
N PRO A 180 2.26 18.16 1.21
CA PRO A 180 3.47 17.62 0.57
C PRO A 180 3.49 16.09 0.50
N VAL A 181 2.89 15.39 1.48
CA VAL A 181 2.81 13.92 1.49
C VAL A 181 1.84 13.43 0.44
N ILE A 182 0.65 14.03 0.37
CA ILE A 182 -0.36 13.73 -0.65
C ILE A 182 0.22 14.00 -2.05
N GLN A 183 0.90 15.13 -2.24
CA GLN A 183 1.54 15.51 -3.50
C GLN A 183 2.61 14.50 -3.96
N ARG A 184 3.47 14.02 -3.05
CA ARG A 184 4.55 13.08 -3.40
C ARG A 184 4.01 11.68 -3.73
N ASN A 185 2.86 11.33 -3.16
CA ASN A 185 2.25 10.01 -3.30
C ASN A 185 1.03 9.96 -4.24
N SER A 186 0.75 11.05 -4.97
CA SER A 186 -0.40 11.13 -5.89
C SER A 186 -0.11 10.50 -7.25
N TYR A 187 0.41 9.27 -7.28
CA TYR A 187 0.69 8.53 -8.51
C TYR A 187 -0.58 8.33 -9.36
N PHE A 188 -1.75 8.18 -8.74
CA PHE A 188 -3.02 8.10 -9.45
C PHE A 188 -3.55 9.44 -10.00
N ALA A 189 -2.92 10.57 -9.65
CA ALA A 189 -3.18 11.84 -10.32
C ALA A 189 -2.41 11.97 -11.65
N HIS A 190 -1.51 11.03 -11.97
CA HIS A 190 -0.85 11.00 -13.27
C HIS A 190 -1.89 10.98 -14.41
N PRO A 191 -1.67 11.70 -15.53
CA PRO A 191 -2.63 11.78 -16.63
C PRO A 191 -3.15 10.42 -17.08
N GLU A 192 -2.29 9.40 -17.16
CA GLU A 192 -2.74 8.05 -17.55
C GLU A 192 -3.76 7.46 -16.58
N ASN A 193 -3.53 7.59 -15.28
CA ASN A 193 -4.44 7.09 -14.25
C ASN A 193 -5.73 7.93 -14.18
N LEU A 194 -5.64 9.25 -14.36
CA LEU A 194 -6.83 10.10 -14.44
C LEU A 194 -7.67 9.79 -15.68
N LEU A 195 -7.06 9.52 -16.84
CA LEU A 195 -7.78 9.13 -18.04
C LEU A 195 -8.51 7.79 -17.84
N LEU A 196 -7.88 6.84 -17.15
CA LEU A 196 -8.48 5.58 -16.73
C LEU A 196 -9.69 5.78 -15.80
N THR A 197 -9.65 6.77 -14.90
CA THR A 197 -10.80 7.19 -14.09
C THR A 197 -11.89 7.85 -14.93
N MET A 198 -11.51 8.79 -15.79
CA MET A 198 -12.46 9.54 -16.61
C MET A 198 -13.20 8.67 -17.62
N LEU A 199 -12.63 7.55 -18.07
CA LEU A 199 -13.28 6.62 -19.00
C LEU A 199 -14.47 5.88 -18.39
N VAL A 200 -14.50 5.70 -17.07
CA VAL A 200 -15.58 5.01 -16.35
C VAL A 200 -16.52 5.98 -15.63
N ASP A 201 -16.35 7.29 -15.84
CA ASP A 201 -17.17 8.32 -15.23
C ASP A 201 -18.62 8.24 -15.73
N ASP A 202 -19.59 8.57 -14.87
CA ASP A 202 -21.01 8.60 -15.23
C ASP A 202 -21.33 9.74 -16.22
N ASP A 203 -20.58 10.83 -16.20
CA ASP A 203 -20.72 11.95 -17.14
C ASP A 203 -20.08 11.62 -18.50
N GLU A 204 -20.93 11.53 -19.54
CA GLU A 204 -20.51 11.28 -20.90
C GLU A 204 -19.51 12.31 -21.44
N GLN A 205 -19.64 13.58 -21.05
CA GLN A 205 -18.73 14.64 -21.48
C GLN A 205 -17.32 14.41 -20.93
N ILE A 206 -17.21 13.91 -19.69
CA ILE A 206 -15.94 13.53 -19.08
C ILE A 206 -15.33 12.34 -19.83
N ARG A 207 -16.12 11.30 -20.12
CA ARG A 207 -15.67 10.14 -20.91
C ARG A 207 -15.17 10.55 -22.30
N ARG A 208 -15.95 11.37 -23.02
CA ARG A 208 -15.62 11.87 -24.35
C ARG A 208 -14.32 12.68 -24.34
N LYS A 209 -14.12 13.52 -23.31
CA LYS A 209 -12.87 14.24 -23.10
C LYS A 209 -11.69 13.30 -22.89
N ALA A 210 -11.85 12.24 -22.11
CA ALA A 210 -10.80 11.24 -21.89
C ALA A 210 -10.37 10.57 -23.20
N VAL A 211 -11.34 10.08 -23.98
CA VAL A 211 -11.09 9.43 -25.28
C VAL A 211 -10.34 10.37 -26.23
N ASN A 212 -10.76 11.63 -26.32
CA ASN A 212 -10.08 12.63 -27.16
C ASN A 212 -8.62 12.87 -26.74
N LEU A 213 -8.36 12.96 -25.43
CA LEU A 213 -7.01 13.09 -24.89
C LEU A 213 -6.15 11.86 -25.18
N ILE A 214 -6.70 10.64 -25.04
CA ILE A 214 -6.00 9.39 -25.33
C ILE A 214 -5.65 9.30 -26.82
N ILE A 215 -6.62 9.55 -27.71
CA ILE A 215 -6.40 9.50 -29.16
C ILE A 215 -5.35 10.53 -29.58
N LYS A 216 -5.40 11.75 -29.01
CA LYS A 216 -4.38 12.78 -29.25
C LYS A 216 -3.00 12.32 -28.77
N ALA A 217 -2.91 11.74 -27.58
CA ALA A 217 -1.65 11.23 -27.04
C ALA A 217 -1.05 10.10 -27.90
N ARG A 218 -1.88 9.18 -28.43
CA ARG A 218 -1.45 8.10 -29.33
C ARG A 218 -0.85 8.59 -30.66
N LYS A 219 -1.25 9.77 -31.13
CA LYS A 219 -0.68 10.38 -32.35
C LYS A 219 0.73 10.93 -32.12
N ILE A 220 1.04 11.30 -30.88
CA ILE A 220 2.31 11.94 -30.49
C ILE A 220 3.29 10.90 -29.94
N HIS A 221 2.77 9.91 -29.21
CA HIS A 221 3.54 8.93 -28.47
C HIS A 221 3.24 7.51 -28.99
N PRO A 222 4.25 6.79 -29.53
CA PRO A 222 4.13 5.38 -29.85
C PRO A 222 3.69 4.53 -28.64
N LYS A 223 2.93 3.46 -28.89
CA LYS A 223 2.38 2.58 -27.83
C LYS A 223 3.45 1.87 -27.00
N ASP A 224 4.61 1.63 -27.60
CA ASP A 224 5.79 0.95 -27.08
C ASP A 224 6.82 1.91 -26.47
N GLN A 225 6.59 3.23 -26.54
CA GLN A 225 7.50 4.22 -26.00
C GLN A 225 7.66 4.06 -24.48
N ILE A 226 8.90 3.80 -24.03
CA ILE A 226 9.26 3.91 -22.62
C ILE A 226 9.17 5.38 -22.22
N ARG A 227 8.41 5.63 -21.14
CA ARG A 227 8.10 6.98 -20.67
C ARG A 227 8.60 7.17 -19.25
N ASN A 228 9.12 8.36 -18.98
CA ASN A 228 9.47 8.77 -17.64
C ASN A 228 8.17 9.12 -16.91
N PHE A 229 7.88 8.37 -15.85
CA PHE A 229 6.73 8.64 -15.01
C PHE A 229 7.07 9.77 -14.03
N SER A 230 6.25 10.81 -13.98
CA SER A 230 6.44 11.94 -13.06
C SER A 230 5.12 12.30 -12.41
N VAL A 231 5.08 12.39 -11.09
CA VAL A 231 3.87 12.80 -10.37
C VAL A 231 3.56 14.27 -10.71
N PRO A 232 2.36 14.58 -11.22
CA PRO A 232 2.02 15.94 -11.60
C PRO A 232 1.76 16.82 -10.39
N LYS A 233 2.02 18.13 -10.52
CA LYS A 233 1.66 19.11 -9.50
C LYS A 233 0.14 19.16 -9.33
N LEU A 234 -0.33 18.92 -8.11
CA LEU A 234 -1.74 18.91 -7.76
C LEU A 234 -2.28 20.32 -7.57
N ASN A 235 -3.52 20.51 -8.02
CA ASN A 235 -4.37 21.63 -7.64
C ASN A 235 -5.22 21.23 -6.43
N PHE A 236 -4.75 21.54 -5.23
CA PHE A 236 -5.45 21.28 -3.98
C PHE A 236 -6.77 22.07 -3.79
N LYS A 237 -7.08 22.99 -4.70
CA LYS A 237 -8.34 23.76 -4.74
C LYS A 237 -9.30 23.25 -5.83
N ALA A 238 -8.98 22.15 -6.50
CA ALA A 238 -9.82 21.61 -7.55
C ALA A 238 -11.22 21.26 -6.99
N GLY A 239 -12.28 21.71 -7.67
CA GLY A 239 -13.66 21.33 -7.34
C GLY A 239 -14.09 19.97 -7.91
N ALA A 240 -13.25 19.33 -8.73
CA ALA A 240 -13.51 18.02 -9.32
C ALA A 240 -12.21 17.27 -9.60
N TYR A 241 -12.23 15.93 -9.53
CA TYR A 241 -11.03 15.09 -9.67
C TYR A 241 -10.32 15.29 -11.03
N HIS A 242 -11.07 15.42 -12.12
CA HIS A 242 -10.54 15.67 -13.46
C HIS A 242 -9.95 17.09 -13.64
N ARG A 243 -9.99 17.94 -12.60
CA ARG A 243 -9.36 19.27 -12.53
C ARG A 243 -8.18 19.33 -11.55
N MET A 244 -7.76 18.19 -10.99
CA MET A 244 -6.64 18.11 -10.03
C MET A 244 -5.27 18.42 -10.65
N ILE A 245 -5.12 18.37 -11.97
CA ILE A 245 -3.85 18.63 -12.64
C ILE A 245 -4.01 19.68 -13.74
N ASN A 246 -2.91 20.34 -14.08
CA ASN A 246 -2.85 21.21 -15.25
C ASN A 246 -2.65 20.37 -16.52
N TRP A 247 -3.74 19.97 -17.18
CA TRP A 247 -3.70 19.19 -18.42
C TRP A 247 -2.93 19.85 -19.57
N LYS A 248 -2.83 21.19 -19.61
CA LYS A 248 -2.07 21.89 -20.65
C LYS A 248 -0.56 21.87 -20.38
N GLY A 249 -0.18 21.95 -19.10
CA GLY A 249 1.23 21.97 -18.67
C GLY A 249 1.80 20.61 -18.30
N THR A 250 1.00 19.55 -18.30
CA THR A 250 1.43 18.19 -17.96
C THR A 250 1.51 17.33 -19.22
N LYS A 251 2.61 16.60 -19.40
CA LYS A 251 2.77 15.66 -20.50
C LYS A 251 1.73 14.54 -20.38
N VAL A 252 0.93 14.34 -21.42
CA VAL A 252 -0.09 13.30 -21.48
C VAL A 252 0.38 12.18 -22.41
N THR A 253 0.54 11.00 -21.86
CA THR A 253 0.89 9.76 -22.58
C THR A 253 -0.30 8.80 -22.58
N PRO A 254 -0.41 7.92 -23.60
CA PRO A 254 -1.48 6.94 -23.64
C PRO A 254 -1.33 5.90 -22.50
N PRO A 255 -2.41 5.55 -21.77
CA PRO A 255 -2.32 4.53 -20.72
C PRO A 255 -1.99 3.16 -21.34
N PRO A 256 -0.91 2.46 -20.92
CA PRO A 256 -0.59 1.14 -21.46
C PRO A 256 -1.66 0.09 -21.22
N LEU A 257 -2.44 0.22 -20.15
CA LEU A 257 -3.61 -0.65 -19.90
C LEU A 257 -4.58 -0.68 -21.08
N LEU A 258 -4.63 0.37 -21.88
CA LEU A 258 -5.53 0.49 -23.02
C LEU A 258 -4.86 0.13 -24.35
N ASN A 259 -3.59 -0.32 -24.36
CA ASN A 259 -2.85 -0.55 -25.60
C ASN A 259 -3.49 -1.60 -26.51
N HIS A 260 -4.21 -2.56 -25.94
CA HIS A 260 -4.94 -3.59 -26.68
C HIS A 260 -6.19 -3.05 -27.41
N LEU A 261 -6.72 -1.89 -27.01
CA LEU A 261 -7.91 -1.28 -27.61
C LEU A 261 -7.56 -0.40 -28.82
N SER A 262 -8.33 -0.54 -29.90
CA SER A 262 -8.26 0.36 -31.06
C SER A 262 -8.88 1.74 -30.75
N ASN A 263 -8.66 2.73 -31.61
CA ASN A 263 -9.32 4.04 -31.46
C ASN A 263 -10.83 3.95 -31.67
N THR A 264 -11.31 2.96 -32.45
CA THR A 264 -12.74 2.70 -32.62
C THR A 264 -13.33 2.12 -31.35
N ASP A 265 -12.64 1.15 -30.74
CA ASP A 265 -13.07 0.55 -29.46
C ASP A 265 -13.12 1.60 -28.35
N LEU A 266 -12.11 2.47 -28.25
CA LEU A 266 -12.11 3.58 -27.29
C LEU A 266 -13.31 4.52 -27.47
N ARG A 267 -13.72 4.79 -28.71
CA ARG A 267 -14.90 5.64 -28.96
C ARG A 267 -16.20 4.94 -28.55
N ARG A 268 -16.29 3.61 -28.73
CA ARG A 268 -17.44 2.84 -28.26
C ARG A 268 -17.60 2.87 -26.73
N LEU A 269 -16.51 3.04 -25.98
CA LEU A 269 -16.57 3.18 -24.51
C LEU A 269 -17.31 4.44 -24.04
N VAL A 270 -17.50 5.45 -24.90
CA VAL A 270 -18.23 6.67 -24.51
C VAL A 270 -19.72 6.38 -24.33
N THR A 271 -20.29 5.55 -25.21
CA THR A 271 -21.74 5.30 -25.33
C THR A 271 -22.17 3.92 -24.87
N SER A 272 -21.23 2.97 -24.71
CA SER A 272 -21.54 1.61 -24.24
C SER A 272 -21.85 1.57 -22.75
N ASP A 273 -22.78 0.71 -22.35
CA ASP A 273 -23.04 0.38 -20.94
C ASP A 273 -22.02 -0.62 -20.37
N GLU A 274 -21.27 -1.33 -21.23
CA GLU A 274 -20.10 -2.14 -20.83
C GLU A 274 -18.86 -1.25 -20.67
N ARG A 275 -18.91 -0.37 -19.66
CA ARG A 275 -17.96 0.73 -19.39
C ARG A 275 -16.64 0.25 -18.77
N ARG A 276 -16.13 -0.92 -19.12
CA ARG A 276 -15.02 -1.54 -18.36
C ARG A 276 -13.89 -2.01 -19.27
N TYR A 277 -12.71 -1.46 -19.04
CA TYR A 277 -11.46 -2.14 -19.35
C TYR A 277 -11.09 -3.04 -18.16
N GLU A 278 -10.16 -3.97 -18.37
CA GLU A 278 -9.83 -5.00 -17.39
C GLU A 278 -9.54 -4.41 -15.99
N PRO A 279 -10.31 -4.80 -14.96
CA PRO A 279 -10.28 -4.15 -13.65
C PRO A 279 -9.09 -4.65 -12.84
N PHE A 280 -7.94 -4.00 -12.97
CA PHE A 280 -6.84 -4.20 -12.03
C PHE A 280 -7.16 -3.49 -10.72
N PRO A 281 -6.93 -4.11 -9.56
CA PRO A 281 -7.19 -3.45 -8.29
C PRO A 281 -6.08 -2.42 -7.95
N CYS A 282 -6.44 -1.28 -7.38
CA CYS A 282 -5.55 -0.25 -6.83
C CYS A 282 -4.95 -0.63 -5.47
N HIS A 283 -5.30 -1.81 -4.96
CA HIS A 283 -4.72 -2.41 -3.76
C HIS A 283 -4.91 -3.93 -3.83
N THR A 284 -3.93 -4.71 -3.37
CA THR A 284 -4.12 -6.14 -3.11
C THR A 284 -3.46 -6.50 -1.80
N GLN A 285 -3.91 -7.59 -1.16
CA GLN A 285 -3.22 -8.11 0.03
C GLN A 285 -1.76 -8.47 -0.24
N ALA A 286 -1.43 -8.95 -1.44
CA ALA A 286 -0.06 -9.24 -1.83
C ALA A 286 0.79 -7.97 -1.90
N VAL A 287 0.24 -6.89 -2.46
CA VAL A 287 0.88 -5.58 -2.51
C VAL A 287 1.04 -4.99 -1.10
N GLU A 288 0.02 -5.08 -0.23
CA GLU A 288 0.15 -4.65 1.18
C GLU A 288 1.29 -5.38 1.89
N ARG A 289 1.38 -6.71 1.73
CA ARG A 289 2.48 -7.51 2.31
C ARG A 289 3.83 -7.11 1.72
N GLY A 290 3.90 -6.91 0.41
CA GLY A 290 5.10 -6.47 -0.30
C GLY A 290 5.59 -5.11 0.20
N VAL A 291 4.70 -4.12 0.29
CA VAL A 291 5.04 -2.79 0.82
C VAL A 291 5.55 -2.88 2.25
N LYS A 292 4.85 -3.60 3.14
CA LYS A 292 5.30 -3.80 4.54
C LYS A 292 6.70 -4.41 4.60
N LEU A 293 6.99 -5.39 3.75
CA LEU A 293 8.30 -6.04 3.69
C LEU A 293 9.39 -5.10 3.15
N VAL A 294 9.08 -4.30 2.13
CA VAL A 294 9.99 -3.28 1.58
C VAL A 294 10.27 -2.20 2.62
N THR A 295 9.26 -1.73 3.36
CA THR A 295 9.43 -0.76 4.44
C THR A 295 10.27 -1.34 5.58
N ASP A 296 10.01 -2.59 6.00
CA ASP A 296 10.83 -3.26 7.02
C ASP A 296 12.29 -3.42 6.58
N ALA A 297 12.52 -3.78 5.31
CA ALA A 297 13.86 -3.86 4.72
C ALA A 297 14.56 -2.50 4.72
N ALA A 298 13.85 -1.43 4.33
CA ALA A 298 14.39 -0.08 4.30
C ALA A 298 14.78 0.44 5.69
N ILE A 299 14.06 0.02 6.74
CA ILE A 299 14.39 0.34 8.14
C ILE A 299 15.63 -0.43 8.61
N LYS A 300 15.85 -1.65 8.13
CA LYS A 300 16.86 -2.57 8.68
C LYS A 300 18.19 -2.58 7.94
N VAL A 301 18.18 -2.36 6.62
CA VAL A 301 19.38 -2.48 5.78
C VAL A 301 19.47 -1.34 4.77
N TYR A 302 20.70 -0.92 4.50
CA TYR A 302 21.02 0.19 3.60
C TYR A 302 21.50 -0.32 2.24
N GLY A 303 21.05 0.34 1.15
CA GLY A 303 21.43 -0.01 -0.23
C GLY A 303 20.53 -1.04 -0.90
N ALA A 304 20.33 -0.89 -2.21
CA ALA A 304 19.42 -1.73 -3.00
C ALA A 304 19.74 -3.23 -2.90
N GLU A 305 21.02 -3.62 -3.03
CA GLU A 305 21.44 -5.03 -3.00
C GLU A 305 21.17 -5.68 -1.62
N ALA A 306 21.44 -4.97 -0.52
CA ALA A 306 21.20 -5.48 0.83
C ALA A 306 19.69 -5.58 1.14
N ARG A 307 18.89 -4.59 0.74
CA ARG A 307 17.42 -4.61 0.89
C ARG A 307 16.81 -5.76 0.14
N ASP A 308 17.25 -5.96 -1.10
CA ASP A 308 16.81 -7.05 -1.94
C ASP A 308 17.18 -8.43 -1.36
N GLY A 309 18.42 -8.59 -0.87
CA GLY A 309 18.84 -9.76 -0.11
C GLY A 309 17.98 -10.01 1.13
N TYR A 310 17.69 -8.96 1.91
CA TYR A 310 16.83 -9.04 3.10
C TYR A 310 15.39 -9.45 2.75
N ILE A 311 14.80 -8.85 1.71
CA ILE A 311 13.47 -9.18 1.20
C ILE A 311 13.41 -10.64 0.77
N ARG A 312 14.40 -11.10 -0.01
CA ARG A 312 14.47 -12.50 -0.49
C ARG A 312 14.64 -13.50 0.66
N ALA A 313 15.50 -13.20 1.63
CA ALA A 313 15.68 -14.03 2.81
C ALA A 313 14.36 -14.15 3.60
N LYS A 314 13.68 -13.02 3.87
CA LYS A 314 12.40 -13.01 4.57
C LYS A 314 11.28 -13.72 3.81
N MET A 315 11.22 -13.62 2.49
CA MET A 315 10.27 -14.40 1.68
C MET A 315 10.56 -15.90 1.73
N SER A 316 11.84 -16.30 1.73
CA SER A 316 12.24 -17.71 1.89
C SER A 316 11.87 -18.25 3.26
N ASP A 317 12.16 -17.50 4.33
CA ASP A 317 11.83 -17.87 5.71
C ASP A 317 10.32 -17.98 5.91
N SER A 318 9.54 -17.00 5.44
CA SER A 318 8.08 -17.03 5.56
C SER A 318 7.48 -18.24 4.84
N ASN A 319 8.02 -18.61 3.68
CA ASN A 319 7.58 -19.81 2.96
C ASN A 319 7.95 -21.10 3.73
N ARG A 320 9.12 -21.15 4.37
CA ARG A 320 9.50 -22.29 5.21
C ARG A 320 8.62 -22.42 6.45
N ASP A 321 8.29 -21.31 7.11
CA ASP A 321 7.43 -21.31 8.29
C ASP A 321 5.99 -21.73 7.97
N VAL A 322 5.47 -21.31 6.81
CA VAL A 322 4.15 -21.76 6.32
C VAL A 322 4.17 -23.25 5.98
N VAL A 323 5.24 -23.75 5.35
CA VAL A 323 5.39 -25.19 5.07
C VAL A 323 5.47 -25.99 6.37
N ARG A 324 6.26 -25.54 7.35
CA ARG A 324 6.36 -26.17 8.67
C ARG A 324 5.03 -26.16 9.42
N SER A 325 4.25 -25.08 9.33
CA SER A 325 2.91 -25.01 9.92
C SER A 325 1.94 -25.98 9.23
N CYS A 326 2.00 -26.10 7.90
CA CYS A 326 1.23 -27.12 7.19
C CYS A 326 1.64 -28.55 7.56
N GLU A 327 2.93 -28.79 7.80
CA GLU A 327 3.46 -30.08 8.26
C GLU A 327 3.00 -30.42 9.67
N ALA A 328 3.09 -29.48 10.61
CA ALA A 328 2.60 -29.67 11.98
C ALA A 328 1.08 -29.93 12.02
N ASN A 329 0.30 -29.20 11.22
CA ASN A 329 -1.15 -29.44 11.13
C ASN A 329 -1.49 -30.81 10.51
N LEU A 330 -0.66 -31.28 9.57
CA LEU A 330 -0.81 -32.60 8.96
C LEU A 330 -0.46 -33.71 9.95
N GLU A 331 0.64 -33.56 10.70
CA GLU A 331 1.05 -34.49 11.77
C GLU A 331 -0.03 -34.61 12.85
N GLU A 332 -0.62 -33.47 13.25
CA GLU A 332 -1.68 -33.45 14.25
C GLU A 332 -2.98 -34.09 13.74
N ALA A 333 -3.37 -33.82 12.49
CA ALA A 333 -4.54 -34.46 11.90
C ALA A 333 -4.37 -35.99 11.77
N ILE A 334 -3.17 -36.46 11.44
CA ILE A 334 -2.83 -37.89 11.40
C ILE A 334 -2.89 -38.49 12.81
N ARG A 335 -2.39 -37.78 13.83
CA ARG A 335 -2.45 -38.23 15.23
C ARG A 335 -3.90 -38.42 15.70
N ILE A 336 -4.75 -37.42 15.50
CA ILE A 336 -6.18 -37.47 15.87
C ILE A 336 -6.90 -38.60 15.13
N GLN A 337 -6.58 -38.80 13.85
CA GLN A 337 -7.14 -39.90 13.07
C GLN A 337 -6.79 -41.28 13.67
N VAL A 338 -5.51 -41.50 13.98
CA VAL A 338 -5.03 -42.78 14.53
C VAL A 338 -5.65 -43.05 15.89
N GLU A 339 -5.82 -42.02 16.72
CA GLU A 339 -6.53 -42.11 18.01
C GLU A 339 -8.01 -42.44 17.80
N ALA A 340 -8.70 -41.75 16.89
CA ALA A 340 -10.11 -42.00 16.58
C ALA A 340 -10.38 -43.44 16.12
N TYR A 341 -9.55 -43.98 15.22
CA TYR A 341 -9.70 -45.37 14.79
C TYR A 341 -9.36 -46.38 15.89
N ARG A 342 -8.40 -46.07 16.76
CA ARG A 342 -8.07 -46.91 17.92
C ARG A 342 -9.23 -46.98 18.92
N ASP A 343 -9.93 -45.88 19.11
CA ASP A 343 -11.05 -45.76 20.04
C ASP A 343 -12.39 -46.21 19.43
N GLY A 344 -12.39 -46.67 18.18
CA GLY A 344 -13.57 -47.18 17.47
C GLY A 344 -14.48 -46.09 16.89
N ASP A 345 -14.07 -44.83 16.91
CA ASP A 345 -14.80 -43.71 16.27
C ASP A 345 -14.43 -43.62 14.79
N ILE A 346 -15.03 -44.52 14.01
CA ILE A 346 -14.83 -44.63 12.56
C ILE A 346 -15.24 -43.33 11.84
N SER A 347 -16.28 -42.66 12.35
CA SER A 347 -16.80 -41.40 11.76
C SER A 347 -15.77 -40.28 11.87
N LEU A 348 -15.17 -40.07 13.05
CA LEU A 348 -14.12 -39.08 13.24
C LEU A 348 -12.85 -39.43 12.47
N GLY A 349 -12.48 -40.72 12.42
CA GLY A 349 -11.35 -41.19 11.62
C GLY A 349 -11.51 -40.89 10.13
N ASP A 350 -12.71 -41.08 9.57
CA ASP A 350 -13.01 -40.80 8.16
C ASP A 350 -13.08 -39.29 7.85
N GLN A 351 -13.55 -38.47 8.80
CA GLN A 351 -13.49 -37.01 8.68
C GLN A 351 -12.04 -36.50 8.67
N MET A 352 -11.17 -37.10 9.48
CA MET A 352 -9.75 -36.74 9.47
C MET A 352 -9.05 -37.24 8.20
N SER A 353 -9.45 -38.38 7.61
CA SER A 353 -8.97 -38.85 6.29
C SER A 353 -9.19 -37.78 5.21
N GLN A 354 -10.39 -37.20 5.18
CA GLN A 354 -10.73 -36.15 4.21
C GLN A 354 -9.91 -34.86 4.46
N THR A 355 -9.75 -34.49 5.73
CA THR A 355 -8.97 -33.32 6.14
C THR A 355 -7.49 -33.46 5.77
N ILE A 356 -6.90 -34.64 5.98
CA ILE A 356 -5.52 -34.99 5.59
C ILE A 356 -5.36 -34.91 4.07
N GLY A 357 -6.31 -35.44 3.30
CA GLY A 357 -6.33 -35.34 1.83
C GLY A 357 -6.27 -33.89 1.34
N MET A 358 -7.11 -33.02 1.91
CA MET A 358 -7.10 -31.58 1.60
C MET A 358 -5.78 -30.90 1.96
N LEU A 359 -5.19 -31.23 3.12
CA LEU A 359 -3.92 -30.66 3.55
C LEU A 359 -2.75 -31.09 2.65
N LEU A 360 -2.74 -32.35 2.20
CA LEU A 360 -1.75 -32.88 1.25
C LEU A 360 -1.86 -32.22 -0.13
N GLU A 361 -3.08 -32.02 -0.62
CA GLU A 361 -3.32 -31.34 -1.90
C GLU A 361 -2.89 -29.87 -1.84
N ALA A 362 -3.26 -29.15 -0.78
CA ALA A 362 -2.81 -27.79 -0.54
C ALA A 362 -1.27 -27.68 -0.42
N LYS A 363 -0.60 -28.67 0.19
CA LYS A 363 0.86 -28.77 0.24
C LYS A 363 1.47 -28.98 -1.16
N ALA A 364 0.86 -29.85 -1.97
CA ALA A 364 1.31 -30.13 -3.34
C ALA A 364 1.14 -28.93 -4.27
N GLU A 365 0.01 -28.22 -4.21
CA GLU A 365 -0.23 -27.01 -4.99
C GLU A 365 0.77 -25.90 -4.66
N ARG A 366 1.08 -25.72 -3.36
CA ARG A 366 2.08 -24.74 -2.92
C ARG A 366 3.49 -25.13 -3.34
N ALA A 367 3.87 -26.40 -3.26
CA ALA A 367 5.15 -26.88 -3.77
C ALA A 367 5.30 -26.64 -5.29
N ARG A 368 4.21 -26.79 -6.06
CA ARG A 368 4.16 -26.42 -7.49
C ARG A 368 4.29 -24.91 -7.71
N ALA A 369 3.68 -24.08 -6.87
CA ALA A 369 3.81 -22.61 -6.93
C ALA A 369 5.24 -22.12 -6.59
N VAL A 370 5.92 -22.78 -5.64
CA VAL A 370 7.34 -22.54 -5.32
C VAL A 370 8.24 -22.95 -6.50
N LYS A 371 7.97 -24.09 -7.15
CA LYS A 371 8.70 -24.49 -8.38
C LYS A 371 8.47 -23.55 -9.56
N ARG A 372 7.28 -22.95 -9.70
CA ARG A 372 7.00 -21.96 -10.76
C ARG A 372 7.72 -20.63 -10.55
N THR A 373 8.00 -20.26 -9.30
CA THR A 373 8.76 -19.05 -8.97
C THR A 373 10.28 -19.26 -9.04
N SER A 374 10.77 -20.51 -8.87
CA SER A 374 12.17 -20.88 -9.09
C SER A 374 12.49 -21.37 -10.52
N GLY A 375 11.48 -21.63 -11.34
CA GLY A 375 11.60 -22.24 -12.68
C GLY A 375 11.97 -21.31 -13.84
N SER A 376 12.30 -20.04 -13.61
CA SER A 376 12.83 -19.16 -14.67
C SER A 376 14.32 -19.43 -15.00
N SER A 377 14.94 -20.45 -14.42
CA SER A 377 16.30 -20.85 -14.73
C SER A 377 16.42 -22.37 -14.74
N GLY A 378 16.35 -22.99 -15.92
CA GLY A 378 16.52 -24.44 -16.03
C GLY A 378 16.31 -24.99 -17.43
N GLY A 379 16.94 -24.40 -18.45
CA GLY A 379 17.20 -25.10 -19.71
C GLY A 379 18.56 -25.77 -19.62
N SER A 380 18.61 -27.10 -19.61
CA SER A 380 19.83 -27.89 -19.65
C SER A 380 20.54 -27.74 -20.98
N LEU A 381 21.83 -27.40 -20.98
CA LEU A 381 22.77 -27.75 -22.04
C LEU A 381 24.19 -27.76 -21.45
N GLY A 382 24.86 -28.91 -21.60
CA GLY A 382 26.30 -29.08 -21.85
C GLY A 382 27.30 -28.40 -20.91
N VAL A 383 28.07 -29.24 -20.20
CA VAL A 383 29.36 -28.88 -19.61
C VAL A 383 30.30 -28.31 -20.68
N SER A 384 30.66 -27.03 -20.57
CA SER A 384 31.84 -26.45 -21.21
C SER A 384 32.31 -25.23 -20.41
N SER A 385 33.56 -25.27 -19.99
CA SER A 385 34.30 -24.23 -19.29
C SER A 385 34.29 -22.89 -20.06
N ALA A 386 33.64 -21.87 -19.51
CA ALA A 386 33.89 -20.47 -19.88
C ALA A 386 33.43 -19.51 -18.76
N THR A 387 34.27 -18.51 -18.51
CA THR A 387 34.20 -17.35 -17.59
C THR A 387 32.80 -16.83 -17.20
N PRO A 388 32.62 -16.28 -15.97
CA PRO A 388 31.31 -15.88 -15.47
C PRO A 388 30.79 -14.63 -16.20
N ALA A 389 29.75 -14.82 -17.02
CA ALA A 389 29.00 -13.73 -17.63
C ALA A 389 28.20 -12.96 -16.56
N LYS A 390 28.49 -11.65 -16.44
CA LYS A 390 27.73 -10.69 -15.63
C LYS A 390 26.25 -10.68 -16.02
N ARG A 391 25.38 -11.27 -15.20
CA ARG A 391 23.91 -11.09 -15.30
C ARG A 391 23.53 -9.65 -14.90
N HIS A 392 23.27 -8.79 -15.89
CA HIS A 392 22.73 -7.43 -15.71
C HIS A 392 21.19 -7.46 -15.49
N GLY A 393 20.74 -8.03 -14.37
CA GLY A 393 19.35 -7.97 -13.93
C GLY A 393 19.22 -7.06 -12.71
N ARG A 394 18.48 -5.95 -12.82
CA ARG A 394 18.14 -5.09 -11.67
C ARG A 394 17.02 -5.74 -10.86
N ASP A 395 17.33 -6.13 -9.62
CA ASP A 395 16.45 -6.85 -8.69
C ASP A 395 15.51 -5.93 -7.86
N LEU A 396 14.62 -6.52 -7.04
CA LEU A 396 13.54 -5.87 -6.26
C LEU A 396 14.02 -4.69 -5.40
N GLY A 397 15.31 -4.68 -5.02
CA GLY A 397 15.97 -3.57 -4.32
C GLY A 397 15.91 -2.22 -5.04
N TYR A 398 15.95 -2.21 -6.38
CA TYR A 398 15.85 -0.99 -7.17
C TYR A 398 14.46 -0.32 -7.06
N PHE A 399 13.40 -1.11 -6.86
CA PHE A 399 12.04 -0.58 -6.63
C PHE A 399 11.87 -0.03 -5.21
N SER A 400 12.72 -0.44 -4.26
CA SER A 400 12.78 0.16 -2.91
C SER A 400 13.42 1.56 -2.92
N GLU A 401 14.35 1.82 -3.85
CA GLU A 401 14.92 3.17 -4.06
C GLU A 401 13.89 4.14 -4.63
N GLN A 402 13.06 3.73 -5.59
CA GLN A 402 11.99 4.59 -6.12
C GLN A 402 10.89 4.89 -5.08
N ALA A 403 10.60 3.94 -4.18
CA ALA A 403 9.71 4.20 -3.04
C ALA A 403 10.31 5.24 -2.06
N MET A 404 11.64 5.23 -1.88
CA MET A 404 12.38 6.12 -0.98
C MET A 404 12.72 7.50 -1.58
N GLU A 405 12.91 7.62 -2.90
CA GLU A 405 13.12 8.91 -3.59
C GLU A 405 11.92 9.87 -3.40
N SER A 406 10.74 9.32 -3.08
CA SER A 406 9.58 10.12 -2.68
C SER A 406 9.69 10.75 -1.28
N ILE A 407 10.67 10.36 -0.45
CA ILE A 407 10.77 10.76 0.97
C ILE A 407 11.80 11.88 1.21
N HIS A 408 12.84 12.04 0.38
CA HIS A 408 13.95 12.97 0.65
C HIS A 408 14.16 14.03 -0.45
N HIS A 409 13.47 15.17 -0.34
CA HIS A 409 13.64 16.32 -1.26
C HIS A 409 15.04 16.94 -1.19
N ASP A 410 15.70 16.87 -0.03
CA ASP A 410 17.00 17.50 0.21
C ASP A 410 18.19 16.71 -0.38
N PHE A 411 17.97 15.49 -0.87
CA PHE A 411 19.01 14.70 -1.52
C PHE A 411 19.37 15.24 -2.92
N ASP A 412 18.44 15.89 -3.63
CA ASP A 412 18.68 16.41 -4.99
C ASP A 412 19.74 17.52 -5.03
N GLN A 413 19.84 18.33 -3.96
CA GLN A 413 20.85 19.38 -3.87
C GLN A 413 22.25 18.81 -3.61
N THR A 414 22.37 17.85 -2.69
CA THR A 414 23.64 17.16 -2.41
C THR A 414 24.07 16.30 -3.60
N TRP A 415 23.13 15.62 -4.25
CA TRP A 415 23.43 14.78 -5.41
C TRP A 415 23.99 15.57 -6.60
N LYS A 416 23.50 16.79 -6.87
CA LYS A 416 24.05 17.68 -7.91
C LYS A 416 25.55 17.98 -7.73
N LYS A 417 26.06 17.99 -6.50
CA LYS A 417 27.46 18.27 -6.16
C LYS A 417 28.40 17.09 -6.46
N PHE A 418 27.87 15.87 -6.44
CA PHE A 418 28.62 14.61 -6.60
C PHE A 418 28.32 13.87 -7.91
N LYS A 419 27.32 14.33 -8.66
CA LYS A 419 26.82 13.67 -9.86
C LYS A 419 27.92 13.47 -10.90
N VAL A 420 28.15 12.22 -11.26
CA VAL A 420 28.94 11.82 -12.43
C VAL A 420 28.09 10.91 -13.32
N LEU A 421 28.48 10.75 -14.59
CA LEU A 421 27.79 9.82 -15.50
C LEU A 421 27.90 8.38 -14.97
N GLU A 422 26.88 7.57 -15.19
CA GLU A 422 26.79 6.18 -14.69
C GLU A 422 27.94 5.29 -15.19
N VAL A 423 28.51 5.63 -16.35
CA VAL A 423 29.70 4.96 -16.92
C VAL A 423 31.01 5.29 -16.19
N ASN A 424 31.00 6.27 -15.28
CA ASN A 424 32.19 6.66 -14.54
C ASN A 424 32.55 5.57 -13.52
N PRO A 425 33.80 5.05 -13.50
CA PRO A 425 34.20 3.97 -12.61
C PRO A 425 34.10 4.34 -11.12
N ARG A 426 34.06 5.65 -10.79
CA ARG A 426 33.87 6.16 -9.44
C ARG A 426 32.41 6.55 -9.14
N TYR A 427 31.46 6.23 -10.02
CA TYR A 427 30.04 6.55 -9.84
C TYR A 427 29.49 6.03 -8.50
N ARG A 428 29.84 4.79 -8.14
CA ARG A 428 29.45 4.18 -6.85
C ARG A 428 30.05 4.91 -5.65
N GLU A 429 31.33 5.28 -5.73
CA GLU A 429 32.04 6.00 -4.68
C GLU A 429 31.48 7.43 -4.50
N ARG A 430 31.14 8.10 -5.61
CA ARG A 430 30.56 9.45 -5.64
C ARG A 430 29.11 9.48 -5.11
N ILE A 431 28.29 8.48 -5.42
CA ILE A 431 26.97 8.30 -4.79
C ILE A 431 27.13 8.13 -3.28
N LEU A 432 28.08 7.29 -2.85
CA LEU A 432 28.32 7.04 -1.44
C LEU A 432 28.76 8.33 -0.71
N CYS A 433 29.64 9.14 -1.30
CA CYS A 433 30.00 10.45 -0.77
C CYS A 433 28.79 11.41 -0.66
N ALA A 434 27.91 11.44 -1.67
CA ALA A 434 26.70 12.27 -1.65
C ALA A 434 25.73 11.87 -0.54
N VAL A 435 25.57 10.56 -0.34
CA VAL A 435 24.78 9.97 0.75
C VAL A 435 25.38 10.30 2.11
N CYS A 436 26.70 10.13 2.28
CA CYS A 436 27.39 10.41 3.52
C CYS A 436 27.30 11.91 3.90
N GLU A 437 27.50 12.83 2.95
CA GLU A 437 27.39 14.28 3.19
C GLU A 437 25.95 14.70 3.51
N HIS A 438 24.95 14.14 2.82
CA HIS A 438 23.54 14.39 3.12
C HIS A 438 23.18 13.94 4.56
N ASN A 439 23.59 12.74 4.95
CA ASN A 439 23.29 12.20 6.27
C ASN A 439 24.04 12.91 7.41
N SER A 440 25.24 13.45 7.16
CA SER A 440 26.02 14.19 8.16
C SER A 440 25.58 15.65 8.33
N SER A 441 24.84 16.21 7.36
CA SER A 441 24.18 17.52 7.50
C SER A 441 22.88 17.50 8.34
N HIS A 442 22.44 16.32 8.81
CA HIS A 442 21.23 16.11 9.61
C HIS A 442 21.53 15.59 11.04
N ILE A 443 22.76 15.82 11.53
CA ILE A 443 23.17 15.59 12.93
C ILE A 443 23.17 16.91 13.68
#